data_AF-A0A966PCG0-F1
#
_entry.id   AF-A0A966PCG0-F1
#
_cell.length_a   1.000
_cell.length_b   1.000
_cell.length_c   1.000
_cell.angle_alpha   90.00
_cell.angle_beta   90.00
_cell.angle_gamma   90.00
#
_symmetry.space_group_name_H-M   'P 1'
#
loop_
_entity.id
_entity.type
_entity.pdbx_description
1 polymer ?
#
loop_
_entity_poly.entity_id
_entity_poly.type
_entity_poly.pdbx_seq_one_letter_code
_entity_poly.pdbx_strand_id
1 'polypeptide(L)' 'MAERLTNELLDASNGLGAAVKKREDTHKMAEANKAFAHYRW' A
#
# COMPACT_ATOMS: atom_id res chain seq x y z
N MET A 1 -18.26 11.96 -8.75
CA MET A 1 -16.98 11.28 -9.06
C MET A 1 -15.79 12.12 -8.61
N ALA A 2 -15.73 13.41 -8.98
CA ALA A 2 -14.63 14.31 -8.63
C ALA A 2 -14.39 14.45 -7.11
N GLU A 3 -15.44 14.64 -6.30
CA GLU A 3 -15.31 14.81 -4.84
C GLU A 3 -14.72 13.59 -4.11
N ARG A 4 -15.08 12.38 -4.57
CA ARG A 4 -14.54 11.13 -4.00
C ARG A 4 -13.06 10.98 -4.31
N LEU A 5 -12.66 11.34 -5.53
CA LEU A 5 -11.26 11.30 -5.96
C LEU A 5 -10.41 12.35 -5.23
N THR A 6 -10.93 13.57 -5.04
CA THR A 6 -10.24 14.62 -4.28
C THR A 6 -10.08 14.26 -2.82
N ASN A 7 -11.09 13.66 -2.19
CA ASN A 7 -10.98 13.20 -0.80
C ASN A 7 -9.95 12.06 -0.69
N GLU A 8 -9.93 11.13 -1.64
CA GLU A 8 -8.96 10.03 -1.66
C GLU A 8 -7.52 10.51 -1.91
N LEU A 9 -7.33 11.56 -2.72
CA LEU A 9 -6.05 12.24 -2.90
C LEU A 9 -5.59 13.00 -1.66
N LEU A 10 -6.51 13.70 -0.97
CA LEU A 10 -6.21 14.40 0.28
C LEU A 10 -5.85 13.41 1.40
N ASP A 11 -6.60 12.32 1.53
CA ASP A 11 -6.30 11.25 2.49
C ASP A 11 -4.92 10.63 2.20
N ALA A 12 -4.64 10.30 0.92
CA ALA A 12 -3.35 9.76 0.51
C ALA A 12 -2.19 10.73 0.81
N SER A 13 -2.39 12.04 0.62
CA SER A 13 -1.39 13.07 0.96
C SER A 13 -1.13 13.17 2.46
N ASN A 14 -2.13 12.87 3.30
CA ASN A 14 -2.01 12.82 4.75
C ASN A 14 -1.44 11.49 5.26
N GLY A 15 -0.99 10.60 4.37
CA GLY A 15 -0.53 9.26 4.74
C GLY A 15 -1.66 8.35 5.24
N LEU A 16 -2.91 8.71 4.98
CA LEU A 16 -4.11 7.99 5.35
C LEU A 16 -4.81 7.45 4.10
N GLY A 17 -5.80 6.58 4.29
CA GLY A 17 -6.59 6.04 3.19
C GLY A 17 -6.14 4.67 2.66
N ALA A 18 -6.98 4.11 1.79
CA ALA A 18 -6.89 2.72 1.34
C ALA A 18 -5.59 2.44 0.55
N ALA A 19 -5.09 3.42 -0.19
CA ALA A 19 -3.86 3.31 -0.97
C ALA A 19 -2.61 3.11 -0.07
N VAL A 20 -2.52 3.87 1.02
CA VAL A 20 -1.39 3.79 1.95
C VAL A 20 -1.43 2.47 2.72
N LYS A 21 -2.61 2.08 3.21
CA LYS A 21 -2.82 0.79 3.87
C LYS A 21 -2.43 -0.38 2.97
N LYS A 22 -2.85 -0.37 1.70
CA LYS A 22 -2.51 -1.41 0.73
C LYS A 22 -0.99 -1.50 0.48
N ARG A 23 -0.29 -0.36 0.45
CA ARG A 23 1.19 -0.33 0.34
C ARG A 23 1.85 -0.97 1.56
N GLU A 24 1.43 -0.60 2.77
CA GLU A 24 1.97 -1.15 4.01
C GLU A 24 1.72 -2.65 4.15
N ASP A 25 0.50 -3.11 3.86
CA ASP A 25 0.15 -4.53 3.90
C ASP A 25 0.99 -5.33 2.89
N THR A 26 1.23 -4.77 1.71
CA THR A 26 2.11 -5.38 0.70
C THR A 26 3.56 -5.45 1.19
N HIS A 27 4.07 -4.40 1.84
CA HIS A 27 5.43 -4.40 2.39
C HIS A 27 5.58 -5.40 3.53
N LYS A 28 4.64 -5.45 4.48
CA LYS A 28 4.63 -6.45 5.57
C LYS A 28 4.60 -7.88 5.03
N MET A 29 3.79 -8.13 4.01
CA MET A 29 3.69 -9.43 3.38
C MET A 29 4.98 -9.81 2.63
N ALA A 30 5.66 -8.83 2.01
CA ALA A 30 6.96 -9.04 1.39
C ALA A 30 8.06 -9.34 2.42
N GLU A 31 8.07 -8.64 3.57
CA GLU A 31 9.00 -8.91 4.67
C GLU A 31 8.77 -10.30 5.29
N ALA A 32 7.51 -10.69 5.50
CA ALA A 32 7.17 -12.01 6.02
C ALA A 32 7.65 -13.13 5.08
N ASN A 33 7.61 -12.89 3.76
CA ASN A 33 8.05 -13.86 2.75
C ASN A 33 9.50 -13.67 2.30
N LYS A 34 10.30 -12.86 3.01
CA LYS A 34 11.69 -12.59 2.65
C LYS A 34 12.54 -13.87 2.58
N ALA A 35 12.23 -14.88 3.39
CA ALA A 35 12.89 -16.19 3.36
C ALA A 35 12.71 -16.92 2.01
N PHE A 36 11.62 -16.66 1.29
CA PHE A 36 11.31 -17.25 -0.01
C PHE A 36 11.90 -16.46 -1.19
N ALA A 37 12.64 -15.36 -0.94
CA ALA A 37 13.23 -14.55 -2.00
C ALA A 37 14.21 -15.34 -2.89
N HIS A 38 14.80 -16.40 -2.34
CA HIS A 38 15.74 -17.28 -3.04
C HIS A 38 15.09 -18.23 -4.07
N TYR A 39 13.76 -18.37 -4.07
CA TYR A 39 13.03 -19.15 -5.10
C TYR A 39 12.86 -18.41 -6.43
N ARG A 40 13.32 -17.15 -6.51
CA ARG A 40 13.22 -16.31 -7.70
C ARG A 40 14.46 -16.48 -8.57
N TRP A 41 14.58 -17.66 -9.18
CA TRP A 41 15.45 -17.91 -10.34
C TRP A 41 14.64 -17.84 -11.63
#